data_AF-A0A0X2NLS0-F1
#
_entry.id   AF-A0A0X2NLS0-F1
#
_cell.length_a   1.000
_cell.length_b   1.000
_cell.length_c   1.000
_cell.angle_alpha   90.00
_cell.angle_beta   90.00
_cell.angle_gamma   90.00
#
_symmetry.space_group_name_H-M   'P 1'
#
loop_
_entity.id
_entity.type
_entity.pdbx_description
1 polymer ?
#
loop_
_entity_poly.entity_id
_entity_poly.type
_entity_poly.pdbx_seq_one_letter_code
_entity_poly.pdbx_strand_id
1 'polypeptide(L)' 'MNTMDYAHLGRSGLLVSRIGPGTMNSGDATPEADAHRILDRAVDLGVSFIGSADVYGGPQSPDMAQCYGTSE' A
#
# COMPACT_ATOMS: atom_id res chain seq x y z
N MET A 1 -4.97 -19.24 -15.61
CA MET A 1 -4.45 -18.19 -14.71
C MET A 1 -4.82 -16.84 -15.30
N ASN A 2 -5.47 -15.96 -14.54
CA ASN A 2 -5.54 -14.56 -14.97
C ASN A 2 -4.16 -13.94 -14.77
N THR A 3 -3.58 -13.45 -15.86
CA THR A 3 -2.34 -12.67 -15.86
C THR A 3 -2.62 -11.28 -15.25
N MET A 4 -1.60 -10.64 -14.67
CA MET A 4 -1.72 -9.27 -14.17
C MET A 4 -2.02 -8.29 -15.31
N ASP A 5 -3.00 -7.41 -15.09
CA ASP A 5 -3.33 -6.31 -16.00
C ASP A 5 -2.58 -5.03 -15.59
N TYR A 6 -2.12 -4.27 -16.59
CA TYR A 6 -1.39 -3.02 -16.39
C TYR A 6 -2.08 -1.85 -17.10
N ALA A 7 -1.90 -0.64 -16.56
CA ALA A 7 -2.40 0.60 -17.15
C ALA A 7 -1.46 1.77 -16.84
N HIS A 8 -1.53 2.82 -17.66
CA HIS A 8 -0.75 4.04 -17.39
C HIS A 8 -1.35 4.83 -16.22
N LEU A 9 -0.49 5.31 -15.32
CA LEU A 9 -0.86 6.17 -14.20
C LEU A 9 -1.06 7.61 -14.70
N GLY A 10 -2.31 7.92 -15.02
CA GLY A 10 -2.70 9.23 -15.54
C GLY A 10 -1.89 9.59 -16.80
N ARG A 11 -1.23 10.76 -16.77
CA ARG A 11 -0.45 11.30 -17.90
C ARG A 11 1.07 11.13 -17.74
N SER A 12 1.51 10.45 -16.69
CA SER A 12 2.93 10.33 -16.33
C SER A 12 3.73 9.37 -17.23
N GLY A 13 3.05 8.55 -18.04
CA GLY A 13 3.67 7.49 -18.83
C GLY A 13 4.10 6.27 -17.99
N LEU A 14 3.93 6.30 -16.67
CA LEU A 14 4.25 5.18 -15.79
C LEU A 14 3.24 4.05 -15.99
N LEU A 15 3.70 2.86 -16.40
CA LEU A 15 2.87 1.67 -16.50
C LEU A 15 2.85 0.96 -15.14
N VAL A 16 1.66 0.81 -14.55
CA VAL A 16 1.49 0.16 -13.24
C VAL A 16 0.46 -0.97 -13.30
N SER A 17 0.55 -1.93 -12.39
CA SER A 17 -0.50 -2.93 -12.20
C SER A 17 -1.84 -2.26 -11.91
N ARG A 18 -2.97 -2.87 -12.28
CA ARG A 18 -4.30 -2.29 -11.99
C ARG A 18 -4.71 -2.41 -10.53
N ILE A 19 -4.03 -3.27 -9.77
CA ILE A 19 -4.22 -3.47 -8.33
C ILE A 19 -2.87 -3.31 -7.65
N GLY A 20 -2.88 -2.69 -6.47
CA GLY A 20 -1.73 -2.60 -5.57
C GLY A 20 -2.21 -2.62 -4.11
N PRO A 21 -1.46 -3.24 -3.19
CA PRO A 21 -1.81 -3.29 -1.77
C PRO A 21 -1.59 -1.93 -1.11
N GLY A 22 -2.52 -1.56 -0.23
CA GLY A 22 -2.31 -0.49 0.75
C GLY A 22 -1.65 -1.04 2.03
N THR A 23 -0.95 -0.17 2.76
CA THR A 23 -0.18 -0.55 3.96
C THR A 23 -0.74 0.00 5.27
N MET A 24 -1.98 0.50 5.27
CA MET A 24 -2.63 1.10 6.45
C MET A 24 -2.61 0.21 7.69
N ASN A 25 -2.82 -1.10 7.51
CA ASN A 25 -2.89 -2.08 8.59
C ASN A 25 -1.54 -2.75 8.92
N SER A 26 -0.50 -2.50 8.12
CA SER A 26 0.81 -3.13 8.31
C SER A 26 1.48 -2.60 9.58
N GLY A 27 1.86 -3.49 10.49
CA GLY A 27 2.52 -3.16 11.76
C GLY A 27 1.58 -3.00 12.96
N ASP A 28 0.28 -2.82 12.74
CA ASP A 28 -0.74 -2.77 13.81
C ASP A 28 -1.67 -4.00 13.76
N ALA A 29 -2.70 -3.96 12.91
CA ALA A 29 -3.62 -5.08 12.76
C ALA A 29 -3.02 -6.27 11.99
N THR A 30 -2.01 -6.02 11.15
CA THR A 30 -1.28 -7.05 10.39
C THR A 30 0.16 -7.10 10.89
N PRO A 31 0.58 -8.15 11.61
CA PRO A 31 1.96 -8.30 12.09
C PRO A 31 2.99 -8.19 10.95
N GLU A 32 4.18 -7.71 11.25
CA GLU A 32 5.25 -7.48 10.27
C GLU A 32 5.51 -8.67 9.35
N ALA A 33 5.62 -9.88 9.92
CA ALA A 33 5.87 -11.09 9.14
C ALA A 33 4.74 -11.41 8.14
N ASP A 34 3.49 -11.14 8.52
CA ASP A 34 2.33 -11.35 7.64
C ASP A 34 2.23 -10.24 6.59
N ALA A 35 2.54 -9.00 6.97
CA ALA A 35 2.63 -7.89 6.02
C ALA A 35 3.69 -8.17 4.94
N HIS A 36 4.88 -8.67 5.32
CA HIS A 36 5.89 -9.09 4.36
C HIS A 36 5.40 -10.21 3.45
N ARG A 37 4.75 -11.25 4.00
CA ARG A 37 4.16 -12.34 3.18
C ARG A 37 3.13 -11.84 2.17
N ILE A 38 2.33 -10.83 2.54
CA ILE A 38 1.36 -10.21 1.64
C ILE A 38 2.08 -9.46 0.51
N LEU A 39 3.12 -8.68 0.84
CA LEU A 39 3.90 -7.93 -0.14
C LEU A 39 4.69 -8.85 -1.08
N ASP A 40 5.34 -9.89 -0.55
CA ASP A 40 6.03 -10.92 -1.33
C ASP A 40 5.07 -11.58 -2.32
N ARG A 41 3.88 -11.96 -1.83
CA ARG A 41 2.86 -12.57 -2.69
C ARG A 41 2.34 -11.60 -3.76
N ALA A 42 2.24 -10.31 -3.46
CA ALA A 42 1.84 -9.30 -4.42
C ALA A 42 2.89 -9.18 -5.54
N VAL A 43 4.18 -9.19 -5.20
CA VAL A 43 5.29 -9.19 -6.17
C VAL A 43 5.24 -10.43 -7.06
N ASP A 44 5.06 -11.62 -6.48
CA ASP A 44 4.93 -12.88 -7.24
C ASP A 44 3.75 -12.86 -8.23
N LEU A 45 2.71 -12.07 -7.93
CA LEU A 45 1.53 -11.88 -8.78
C LEU A 45 1.70 -10.77 -9.82
N GLY A 46 2.83 -10.07 -9.84
CA GLY A 46 3.14 -9.00 -10.81
C GLY A 46 2.67 -7.61 -10.39
N VAL A 47 2.37 -7.38 -9.11
CA VAL A 47 2.08 -6.01 -8.63
C VAL A 47 3.34 -5.14 -8.74
N SER A 48 3.17 -3.91 -9.23
CA SER A 48 4.29 -3.00 -9.50
C SER A 48 4.28 -1.72 -8.66
N PHE A 49 3.33 -1.55 -7.74
CA PHE A 49 3.26 -0.39 -6.85
C PHE A 49 2.60 -0.75 -5.52
N ILE A 50 2.94 0.01 -4.47
CA ILE A 50 2.44 -0.17 -3.11
C ILE A 50 1.96 1.20 -2.59
N GLY A 51 0.80 1.23 -1.95
CA GLY A 51 0.26 2.43 -1.31
C GLY A 51 0.73 2.54 0.15
N SER A 52 1.20 3.73 0.53
CA SER A 52 1.57 4.04 1.92
C SER A 52 1.29 5.51 2.23
N ALA A 53 1.35 5.86 3.51
CA ALA A 53 1.16 7.22 4.00
C ALA A 53 1.91 7.38 5.33
N ASP A 54 2.37 8.59 5.62
CA ASP A 54 3.10 8.92 6.85
C ASP A 54 2.32 8.56 8.13
N VAL A 55 0.99 8.66 8.06
CA VAL A 55 0.08 8.46 9.20
C VAL A 55 -0.33 7.00 9.45
N TYR A 56 0.13 6.06 8.62
CA TYR A 56 -0.19 4.63 8.77
C TYR A 56 0.66 3.99 9.88
N GLY A 57 0.10 2.98 10.55
CA GLY A 57 0.82 2.20 11.58
C GLY A 57 0.90 2.84 12.97
N GLY A 58 0.15 3.92 13.22
CA GLY A 58 0.09 4.58 14.53
C GLY A 58 -1.32 5.02 14.92
N PRO A 59 -1.54 5.43 16.19
CA PRO A 59 -2.81 6.01 16.61
C PRO A 59 -3.11 7.25 15.77
N GLN A 60 -4.39 7.52 15.51
CA GLN A 60 -4.84 8.64 14.68
C GLN A 60 -5.75 9.57 15.47
N SER A 61 -5.39 10.85 15.56
CA SER A 61 -6.26 11.91 16.08
C SER A 61 -6.13 13.20 15.26
N PRO A 62 -7.17 14.07 15.24
CA PRO A 62 -7.15 15.29 14.42
C PRO A 62 -6.09 16.33 14.81
N ASP A 63 -5.57 16.23 16.03
CA ASP A 63 -4.66 17.18 16.68
C ASP A 63 -3.21 16.69 16.74
N MET A 64 -2.87 15.63 16.01
CA MET A 64 -1.51 15.09 15.96
C MET A 64 -0.54 16.00 15.20
N ALA A 65 0.73 15.95 15.59
CA ALA A 65 1.82 16.66 14.90
C ALA A 65 1.95 16.16 13.44
N GLN A 66 2.33 17.05 12.52
CA GLN A 66 2.50 16.74 11.09
C GLN A 66 3.28 15.43 10.88
N CYS A 67 2.81 14.57 9.94
CA CYS A 67 3.17 13.16 9.75
C CYS A 67 2.46 12.16 10.69
N TYR A 68 1.60 12.62 11.58
CA TYR A 68 0.63 11.80 12.29
C TYR A 68 -0.72 12.53 12.24
N GLY A 69 -1.81 11.86 11.91
CA GLY A 69 -3.12 12.48 11.66
C GLY A 69 -4.15 11.43 11.28
N THR A 70 -5.39 11.83 11.00
CA THR A 70 -6.43 10.89 10.54
C THR A 70 -6.18 10.51 9.09
N SER A 71 -6.05 9.21 8.81
CA SER A 71 -6.19 8.71 7.45
C SER A 71 -7.67 8.61 7.13
N GLU A 72 -8.08 9.35 6.10
CA GLU A 72 -9.49 9.57 5.68
C GLU A 72 -10.37 10.33 6.68
#